data_AF-A0AA43W5U8-F1
#
_entry.id   AF-A0AA43W5U8-F1
#
_cell.length_a   1.000
_cell.length_b   1.000
_cell.length_c   1.000
_cell.angle_alpha   90.00
_cell.angle_beta   90.00
_cell.angle_gamma   90.00
#
_symmetry.space_group_name_H-M   'P 1'
#
loop_
_entity.id
_entity.type
_entity.pdbx_description
1 polymer ?
#
loop_
_entity_poly.entity_id
_entity_poly.type
_entity_poly.pdbx_seq_one_letter_code
_entity_poly.pdbx_strand_id
1 'polypeptide(L)' 'MLGLHFVSTGKLPIKIGKIFGTLFEKKHSGDYDDFAYCDEELVNELYPQAEIYIITIEKLILSD' A
#
# COMPACT_ATOMS: atom_id res chain seq x y z
N MET A 1 8.83 11.69 -2.76
CA MET A 1 8.35 10.29 -2.61
C MET A 1 7.54 10.12 -1.32
N LEU A 2 6.53 9.24 -1.29
CA LEU A 2 5.66 9.00 -0.13
C LEU A 2 6.44 8.70 1.16
N GLY A 3 7.45 7.82 1.08
CA GLY A 3 8.31 7.49 2.22
C GLY A 3 9.07 8.69 2.79
N LEU A 4 9.60 9.58 1.94
CA LEU A 4 10.40 10.73 2.37
C LEU A 4 9.58 11.88 2.96
N HIS A 5 8.35 12.09 2.49
CA HIS A 5 7.56 13.25 2.92
C HIS A 5 6.54 12.93 4.01
N PHE A 6 6.16 11.65 4.14
CA PHE A 6 5.11 11.25 5.08
C PHE A 6 5.60 10.22 6.10
N VAL A 7 6.42 9.25 5.70
CA VAL A 7 6.90 8.22 6.64
C VAL A 7 8.06 8.74 7.50
N SER A 8 9.11 9.30 6.88
CA SER A 8 10.26 9.82 7.64
C SER A 8 9.96 11.08 8.45
N THR A 9 8.87 11.78 8.14
CA THR A 9 8.38 12.95 8.89
C THR A 9 7.38 12.57 9.99
N GLY A 10 7.03 11.28 10.12
CA GLY A 10 6.10 10.79 11.14
C GLY A 10 4.61 11.02 10.84
N LYS A 11 4.25 11.61 9.69
CA LYS A 11 2.85 11.81 9.27
C LYS A 11 2.13 10.50 8.95
N LEU A 12 2.88 9.48 8.51
CA LEU A 12 2.38 8.12 8.29
C LEU A 12 3.24 7.09 9.03
N PRO A 13 2.62 6.10 9.69
CA PRO A 13 3.37 4.99 10.26
C PRO A 13 4.14 4.20 9.21
N ILE A 14 5.33 3.70 9.56
CA ILE A 14 6.18 2.88 8.68
C ILE A 14 5.42 1.68 8.11
N LYS A 15 4.54 1.05 8.91
CA LYS A 15 3.70 -0.08 8.47
C LYS A 15 2.81 0.30 7.28
N ILE A 16 2.22 1.49 7.29
CA ILE A 16 1.34 1.98 6.21
C ILE A 16 2.15 2.26 4.95
N GLY A 17 3.37 2.81 5.10
CA GLY A 17 4.30 2.96 3.98
C GLY A 17 4.71 1.63 3.35
N LYS A 18 4.92 0.58 4.16
CA LYS A 18 5.22 -0.78 3.65
C LYS A 18 4.05 -1.40 2.90
N ILE A 19 2.82 -1.24 3.41
CA ILE A 19 1.60 -1.70 2.73
C ILE A 19 1.53 -1.10 1.32
N PHE A 20 1.74 0.22 1.19
CA PHE A 20 1.77 0.86 -0.13
C PHE A 20 2.81 0.23 -1.06
N GLY A 21 4.04 0.04 -0.57
CA GLY A 21 5.11 -0.59 -1.35
C GLY A 21 4.71 -1.98 -1.84
N THR A 22 4.22 -2.84 -0.95
CA THR A 22 3.76 -4.19 -1.32
C THR A 22 2.64 -4.17 -2.35
N LEU A 23 1.60 -3.35 -2.15
CA LEU A 23 0.48 -3.25 -3.09
C LEU A 23 0.91 -2.69 -4.45
N PHE A 24 1.78 -1.68 -4.45
CA PHE A 24 2.31 -1.07 -5.66
C PHE A 24 3.11 -2.08 -6.47
N GLU A 25 4.06 -2.77 -5.83
CA GLU A 25 4.88 -3.79 -6.50
C GLU A 25 4.03 -4.93 -7.04
N LYS A 26 3.05 -5.43 -6.26
CA LYS A 26 2.17 -6.53 -6.73
C LYS A 26 1.32 -6.14 -7.92
N LYS A 27 0.79 -4.91 -7.93
CA LYS A 27 0.08 -4.37 -9.09
C LYS A 27 1.02 -4.23 -10.28
N HIS A 28 2.19 -3.62 -10.07
CA HIS A 28 3.15 -3.37 -11.13
C HIS A 28 3.64 -4.68 -11.76
N SER A 29 4.04 -5.65 -10.95
CA SER A 29 4.44 -6.97 -11.44
C SER A 29 3.28 -7.68 -12.13
N GLY A 30 2.06 -7.64 -11.56
CA GLY A 30 0.91 -8.31 -12.18
C GLY A 30 0.51 -7.73 -13.55
N ASP A 31 0.71 -6.43 -13.75
CA ASP A 31 0.40 -5.75 -15.01
C ASP A 31 1.51 -5.89 -16.07
N TYR A 32 2.79 -5.99 -15.65
CA TYR A 32 3.95 -5.82 -16.55
C TYR A 32 4.98 -6.96 -16.55
N ASP A 33 5.02 -7.82 -15.53
CA ASP A 33 5.95 -8.96 -15.50
C ASP A 33 5.32 -10.19 -16.16
N ASP A 34 6.13 -10.94 -16.90
CA ASP A 34 5.70 -12.20 -17.48
C ASP A 34 5.42 -13.24 -16.37
N PHE A 35 4.26 -13.89 -16.46
CA PHE A 35 3.82 -14.96 -15.55
C PHE A 35 3.66 -14.53 -14.08
N ALA A 36 3.45 -13.24 -13.79
CA ALA A 36 3.11 -12.76 -12.46
C ALA A 36 1.59 -12.84 -12.24
N TYR A 37 1.16 -13.73 -11.33
CA TYR A 37 -0.24 -13.90 -10.96
C TYR A 37 -0.41 -13.70 -9.45
N CYS A 38 -1.55 -13.13 -9.05
CA CYS A 38 -1.99 -13.12 -7.66
C CYS A 38 -3.05 -14.21 -7.49
N ASP A 39 -2.75 -15.21 -6.66
CA ASP A 39 -3.74 -16.24 -6.30
C ASP A 39 -4.73 -15.71 -5.24
N GLU A 40 -5.75 -16.52 -4.97
CA GLU A 40 -6.81 -16.17 -4.03
C GLU A 40 -6.28 -15.93 -2.61
N GLU A 41 -5.31 -16.73 -2.16
CA GLU A 41 -4.71 -16.57 -0.82
C GLU A 41 -4.03 -15.21 -0.70
N LEU A 42 -3.21 -14.83 -1.68
CA LEU A 42 -2.55 -13.54 -1.71
C LEU A 42 -3.55 -12.39 -1.80
N VAL A 43 -4.58 -12.50 -2.62
CA VAL A 43 -5.63 -11.46 -2.73
C VAL A 43 -6.34 -11.29 -1.39
N ASN A 44 -6.73 -12.39 -0.73
CA ASN A 44 -7.39 -12.36 0.58
C ASN A 44 -6.49 -11.78 1.68
N GLU A 45 -5.16 -11.95 1.58
CA GLU A 45 -4.20 -11.32 2.48
C GLU A 45 -4.05 -9.81 2.23
N LEU A 46 -3.99 -9.39 0.97
CA LEU A 46 -3.67 -8.01 0.59
C LEU A 46 -4.88 -7.08 0.58
N TYR A 47 -6.08 -7.60 0.31
CA TYR A 47 -7.29 -6.78 0.21
C TYR A 47 -7.59 -5.98 1.50
N PRO A 48 -7.59 -6.60 2.71
CA PRO A 48 -7.79 -5.86 3.95
C PRO A 48 -6.69 -4.81 4.19
N GLN A 49 -5.47 -5.06 3.72
CA GLN A 49 -4.36 -4.10 3.85
C GLN A 49 -4.60 -2.88 2.95
N ALA A 50 -5.15 -3.08 1.75
CA ALA A 50 -5.54 -1.99 0.87
C ALA A 50 -6.63 -1.11 1.50
N GLU A 51 -7.66 -1.72 2.12
CA GLU A 51 -8.70 -0.97 2.83
C GLU A 51 -8.12 -0.15 4.00
N ILE A 52 -7.25 -0.76 4.82
CA ILE A 52 -6.57 -0.07 5.91
C ILE A 52 -5.74 1.10 5.38
N TYR A 53 -5.05 0.92 4.27
CA TYR A 53 -4.26 1.97 3.64
C TYR A 53 -5.15 3.14 3.22
N ILE A 54 -6.23 2.87 2.47
CA ILE A 54 -7.19 3.90 2.01
C ILE A 54 -7.74 4.69 3.18
N ILE A 55 -8.29 4.02 4.20
CA ILE A 55 -8.85 4.67 5.39
C ILE A 55 -7.81 5.54 6.10
N THR A 56 -6.55 5.10 6.17
CA THR A 56 -5.48 5.86 6.81
C THR A 56 -5.14 7.13 6.01
N ILE A 57 -5.09 7.04 4.68
CA ILE A 57 -4.83 8.19 3.83
C ILE A 57 -6.01 9.18 3.86
N GLU A 58 -7.24 8.70 3.85
CA GLU A 58 -8.44 9.55 4.00
C GLU A 58 -8.39 10.33 5.32
N LYS A 59 -8.09 9.66 6.43
CA LYS A 59 -7.93 10.33 7.72
C LYS A 59 -6.82 11.37 7.69
N LEU A 60 -5.68 11.06 7.06
CA LEU A 60 -4.57 12.01 6.94
C LEU A 60 -4.99 13.27 6.16
N ILE A 61 -5.71 13.11 5.05
CA ILE A 61 -6.20 14.23 4.22
C ILE A 61 -7.25 15.07 4.97
N LEU A 62 -8.11 14.44 5.77
CA LEU A 62 -9.15 15.11 6.54
C LEU A 62 -8.67 15.69 7.88
N SER A 63 -7.43 15.38 8.30
CA SER A 63 -6.84 15.88 9.55
C SER A 63 -5.98 17.14 9.37
N ASP A 64 -5.66 17.51 8.13
CA ASP A 64 -5.06 18.79 7.75
C ASP A 64 -6.15 19.84 7.44
#